data_AF-A0A6V7Y9A3-F1
#
_entry.id   AF-A0A6V7Y9A3-F1
#
_cell.length_a   1.000
_cell.length_b   1.000
_cell.length_c   1.000
_cell.angle_alpha   90.00
_cell.angle_beta   90.00
_cell.angle_gamma   90.00
#
_symmetry.space_group_name_H-M   'P 1'
#
loop_
_entity.id
_entity.type
_entity.pdbx_description
1 polymer ?
#
loop_
_entity_poly.entity_id
_entity_poly.type
_entity_poly.pdbx_seq_one_letter_code
_entity_poly.pdbx_strand_id
1 'polypeptide(L)'
;MNNDPFIIESVQQLNSRSRNTRGEVCNVRFNPLEEHDRPDLTMTTLITRLLDRVLAGRPAPLRVGLQLHPPAFHNPFTVPLRSPDQNNPAALAAAIERLNEMSQAGIDLLAGTTVTKVVAVWPLNAQLTDSPADHTGE
;
A
#
# COMPACT_ATOMS: atom_id res chain seq x y z
N MET A 1 23.56 -11.59 -4.28
CA MET A 1 22.80 -11.75 -3.03
C MET A 1 21.69 -10.72 -3.05
N ASN A 2 20.43 -11.14 -2.87
CA ASN A 2 19.30 -10.22 -2.92
C ASN A 2 19.31 -9.41 -1.61
N ASN A 3 19.96 -8.23 -1.62
CA ASN A 3 20.20 -7.41 -0.44
C ASN A 3 18.98 -6.53 -0.14
N ASP A 4 17.83 -7.20 -0.03
CA ASP A 4 16.54 -6.55 0.12
C ASP A 4 16.42 -5.91 1.51
N PRO A 5 16.01 -4.64 1.64
CA PRO A 5 15.98 -3.94 2.93
C PRO A 5 14.89 -4.44 3.89
N PHE A 6 14.01 -5.31 3.42
CA PHE A 6 12.95 -5.92 4.21
C PHE A 6 12.45 -7.21 3.56
N ILE A 7 11.72 -7.98 4.36
CA ILE A 7 11.04 -9.21 3.97
C ILE A 7 9.55 -9.05 4.28
N ILE A 8 8.70 -9.40 3.31
CA ILE A 8 7.26 -9.55 3.54
C ILE A 8 7.02 -10.97 4.05
N GLU A 9 6.78 -11.11 5.35
CA GLU A 9 6.67 -12.40 6.04
C GLU A 9 5.33 -13.09 5.79
N SER A 10 4.26 -12.31 5.66
CA SER A 10 2.93 -12.84 5.34
C SER A 10 2.09 -11.80 4.61
N VAL A 11 1.12 -12.29 3.85
CA VAL A 11 0.21 -11.48 3.03
C VAL A 11 -1.21 -11.99 3.22
N GLN A 12 -2.12 -11.10 3.60
CA GLN A 12 -3.55 -11.35 3.64
C GLN A 12 -4.26 -10.48 2.60
N GLN A 13 -4.99 -11.10 1.69
CA GLN A 13 -5.76 -10.38 0.67
C GLN A 13 -7.04 -9.79 1.26
N LEU A 14 -7.36 -8.55 0.88
CA LEU A 14 -8.59 -7.83 1.20
C LEU A 14 -9.33 -7.46 -0.08
N ASN A 15 -10.11 -8.41 -0.61
CA ASN A 15 -10.82 -8.23 -1.87
C ASN A 15 -12.32 -8.09 -1.63
N SER A 16 -12.96 -7.13 -2.29
CA SER A 16 -14.41 -6.92 -2.23
C SER A 16 -14.95 -6.73 -3.64
N ARG A 17 -15.64 -7.76 -4.16
CA ARG A 17 -16.22 -7.71 -5.52
C ARG A 17 -17.30 -6.63 -5.64
N SER A 18 -18.18 -6.53 -4.64
CA SER A 18 -19.29 -5.56 -4.59
C SER A 18 -18.83 -4.10 -4.53
N ARG A 19 -17.60 -3.84 -4.08
CA ARG A 19 -17.00 -2.50 -4.02
C ARG A 19 -15.87 -2.30 -5.04
N ASN A 20 -15.65 -3.31 -5.90
CA ASN A 20 -14.49 -3.44 -6.79
C ASN A 20 -13.17 -2.99 -6.14
N THR A 21 -12.92 -3.46 -4.92
CA THR A 21 -11.68 -3.15 -4.18
C THR A 21 -10.74 -4.34 -4.17
N ARG A 22 -9.45 -4.04 -4.25
CA ARG A 22 -8.36 -4.97 -3.97
C ARG A 22 -7.46 -4.35 -2.92
N GLY A 23 -6.94 -5.17 -2.03
CA GLY A 23 -6.02 -4.72 -1.02
C GLY A 23 -5.21 -5.86 -0.44
N GLU A 24 -4.16 -5.51 0.28
CA GLU A 24 -3.29 -6.44 0.98
C GLU A 24 -3.01 -5.89 2.36
N VAL A 25 -2.99 -6.79 3.36
CA VAL A 25 -2.34 -6.57 4.66
C VAL A 25 -1.07 -7.41 4.67
N CYS A 26 0.07 -6.78 4.89
CA CYS A 26 1.37 -7.43 4.88
C CYS A 26 2.08 -7.23 6.21
N ASN A 27 2.62 -8.30 6.78
CA ASN A 27 3.58 -8.20 7.87
C ASN A 27 4.98 -8.08 7.27
N VAL A 28 5.67 -6.99 7.61
CA VAL A 28 6.95 -6.62 7.02
C VAL A 28 7.99 -6.57 8.12
N ARG A 29 9.06 -7.36 7.97
CA ARG A 29 10.22 -7.31 8.85
C ARG A 29 11.37 -6.65 8.10
N PHE A 30 11.93 -5.60 8.69
CA PHE A 30 13.09 -4.92 8.11
C PHE A 30 14.38 -5.65 8.50
N ASN A 31 15.34 -5.62 7.59
CA ASN A 31 16.69 -6.09 7.86
C ASN A 31 17.51 -4.96 8.51
N PRO A 32 18.59 -5.29 9.25
CA PRO A 32 19.46 -4.30 9.86
C PRO A 32 19.98 -3.26 8.84
N LEU A 33 19.75 -1.98 9.12
CA LEU A 33 20.08 -0.89 8.18
C LEU A 33 21.57 -0.79 7.86
N GLU A 34 22.42 -1.22 8.80
CA GLU A 34 23.89 -1.25 8.66
C GLU A 34 24.36 -2.17 7.53
N GLU A 35 23.53 -3.13 7.11
CA GLU A 35 23.82 -4.09 6.04
C GLU A 35 23.41 -3.58 4.65
N HIS A 36 22.81 -2.38 4.57
CA HIS A 36 22.27 -1.80 3.34
C HIS A 36 23.05 -0.57 2.86
N ASP A 37 23.30 -0.52 1.56
CA ASP A 37 24.03 0.57 0.90
C ASP A 37 23.22 1.88 0.85
N ARG A 38 21.89 1.77 0.79
CA ARG A 38 20.93 2.87 0.69
C ARG A 38 19.79 2.75 1.72
N PRO A 39 20.09 2.83 3.03
CA PRO A 39 19.07 2.68 4.06
C PRO A 39 18.00 3.79 3.98
N ASP A 40 18.38 4.97 3.47
CA ASP A 40 17.50 6.11 3.18
C ASP A 40 16.37 5.79 2.18
N LEU A 41 16.55 4.79 1.32
CA LEU A 41 15.55 4.41 0.32
C LEU A 41 14.62 3.29 0.80
N THR A 42 14.85 2.74 2.00
CA THR A 42 14.11 1.57 2.51
C THR A 42 12.60 1.80 2.53
N MET A 43 12.14 2.92 3.11
CA MET A 43 10.72 3.21 3.23
C MET A 43 10.07 3.50 1.87
N THR A 44 10.76 4.25 1.00
CA THR A 44 10.30 4.52 -0.38
C THR A 44 10.18 3.21 -1.17
N THR A 45 11.16 2.31 -1.03
CA THR A 45 11.16 1.00 -1.69
C THR A 45 10.01 0.13 -1.18
N LEU A 46 9.75 0.14 0.13
CA LEU A 46 8.63 -0.57 0.73
C LEU A 46 7.30 -0.10 0.15
N ILE A 47 7.04 1.21 0.20
CA ILE A 47 5.77 1.78 -0.26
C ILE A 47 5.56 1.46 -1.75
N THR A 48 6.59 1.61 -2.57
CA THR A 48 6.55 1.28 -4.00
C THR A 48 6.17 -0.18 -4.21
N ARG A 49 6.85 -1.12 -3.53
CA ARG A 49 6.53 -2.56 -3.66
C ARG A 49 5.11 -2.90 -3.20
N LEU A 50 4.64 -2.31 -2.10
CA LEU A 50 3.28 -2.56 -1.61
C LEU A 50 2.22 -2.06 -2.61
N LEU A 51 2.44 -0.88 -3.20
CA LEU A 51 1.57 -0.34 -4.24
C LEU A 51 1.59 -1.23 -5.49
N ASP A 52 2.77 -1.57 -6.00
CA ASP A 52 2.91 -2.40 -7.20
C ASP A 52 2.20 -3.74 -7.05
N ARG A 53 2.30 -4.39 -5.88
CA ARG A 53 1.62 -5.65 -5.62
C ARG A 53 0.09 -5.56 -5.72
N VAL A 54 -0.50 -4.51 -5.13
CA VAL A 54 -1.96 -4.30 -5.16
C VAL A 54 -2.45 -3.88 -6.54
N LEU A 55 -1.65 -3.06 -7.25
CA LEU A 55 -2.01 -2.47 -8.53
C LEU A 55 -1.65 -3.36 -9.73
N ALA A 56 -0.81 -4.37 -9.55
CA ALA A 56 -0.34 -5.26 -10.61
C ALA A 56 -1.48 -5.86 -11.44
N GLY A 57 -1.36 -5.74 -12.76
CA GLY A 57 -2.27 -6.33 -13.74
C GLY A 57 -3.65 -5.68 -13.82
N ARG A 58 -3.81 -4.44 -13.31
CA ARG A 58 -5.08 -3.68 -13.38
C ARG A 58 -4.88 -2.29 -14.01
N PRO A 59 -5.94 -1.70 -14.58
CA PRO A 59 -5.90 -0.30 -15.00
C PRO A 59 -5.70 0.64 -13.80
N ALA A 60 -5.49 1.93 -14.05
CA ALA A 60 -5.36 2.91 -12.98
C ALA A 60 -6.60 2.90 -12.04
N PRO A 61 -6.43 2.81 -10.73
CA PRO A 61 -7.54 2.86 -9.76
C PRO A 61 -8.09 4.28 -9.61
N LEU A 62 -9.32 4.41 -9.09
CA LEU A 62 -9.90 5.70 -8.73
C LEU A 62 -9.25 6.28 -7.47
N ARG A 63 -9.03 5.43 -6.47
CA ARG A 63 -8.47 5.82 -5.18
C ARG A 63 -7.56 4.74 -4.62
N VAL A 64 -6.51 5.17 -3.95
CA VAL A 64 -5.58 4.32 -3.22
C VAL A 64 -5.34 4.91 -1.83
N GLY A 65 -5.27 4.02 -0.85
CA GLY A 65 -5.02 4.34 0.55
C GLY A 65 -4.01 3.36 1.12
N LEU A 66 -3.29 3.81 2.14
CA LEU A 66 -2.16 3.09 2.72
C LEU A 66 -2.15 3.34 4.22
N GLN A 67 -1.92 2.29 5.01
CA GLN A 67 -1.71 2.38 6.45
C GLN A 67 -0.41 1.67 6.79
N LEU A 68 0.38 2.26 7.67
CA LEU A 68 1.53 1.61 8.30
C LEU A 68 1.32 1.63 9.81
N HIS A 69 1.49 0.46 10.43
CA HIS A 69 1.42 0.28 11.86
C HIS A 69 2.73 -0.33 12.36
N PRO A 70 3.73 0.51 12.66
CA PRO A 70 4.93 0.07 13.35
C PRO A 70 4.58 -0.39 14.78
N PRO A 71 5.29 -1.39 15.33
CA PRO A 71 4.98 -1.96 16.64
C PRO A 71 5.09 -0.95 17.79
N ALA A 72 5.97 0.03 17.65
CA ALA A 72 6.20 1.06 18.65
C ALA A 72 5.19 2.23 18.59
N PHE A 73 4.31 2.27 17.58
CA PHE A 73 3.31 3.31 17.42
C PHE A 73 1.95 2.88 17.99
N HIS A 74 1.38 3.72 18.86
CA HIS A 74 0.02 3.50 19.38
C HIS A 74 -1.04 3.64 18.28
N ASN A 75 -0.84 4.58 17.35
CA ASN A 75 -1.74 4.84 16.23
C ASN A 75 -1.03 4.62 14.89
N PRO A 76 -1.69 4.00 13.90
CA PRO A 76 -1.09 3.80 12.59
C PRO A 76 -0.97 5.10 11.81
N PHE A 77 0.13 5.25 11.06
CA PHE A 77 0.21 6.25 10.01
C PHE A 77 -0.82 5.90 8.93
N THR A 78 -1.77 6.80 8.68
CA THR A 78 -2.88 6.53 7.76
C THR A 78 -2.92 7.56 6.65
N VAL A 79 -2.80 7.07 5.41
CA VAL A 79 -3.06 7.80 4.18
C VAL A 79 -4.47 7.44 3.72
N PRO A 80 -5.44 8.38 3.75
CA PRO A 80 -6.80 8.11 3.34
C PRO A 80 -6.88 7.78 1.84
N LEU A 81 -7.98 7.14 1.44
CA LEU A 81 -8.29 6.87 0.03
C LEU A 81 -8.37 8.19 -0.76
N ARG A 82 -7.38 8.40 -1.63
CA ARG A 82 -7.24 9.59 -2.48
C ARG A 82 -6.75 9.22 -3.87
N SER A 83 -6.70 10.18 -4.80
CA SER A 83 -6.30 9.92 -6.18
C SER A 83 -4.88 9.33 -6.25
N PRO A 84 -4.59 8.40 -7.18
CA PRO A 84 -3.28 7.73 -7.23
C PRO A 84 -2.12 8.70 -7.39
N ASP A 85 -2.30 9.78 -8.16
CA ASP A 85 -1.28 10.81 -8.41
C ASP A 85 -0.85 11.54 -7.12
N GLN A 86 -1.67 11.47 -6.07
CA GLN A 86 -1.38 12.06 -4.76
C GLN A 86 -0.59 11.13 -3.85
N ASN A 87 -0.41 9.86 -4.24
CA ASN A 87 0.30 8.83 -3.47
C ASN A 87 1.73 8.60 -3.97
N ASN A 88 2.51 9.68 -4.10
CA ASN A 88 3.92 9.57 -4.44
C ASN A 88 4.69 8.84 -3.31
N PRO A 89 5.36 7.70 -3.58
CA PRO A 89 6.06 6.92 -2.57
C PRO A 89 7.13 7.70 -1.81
N ALA A 90 7.90 8.54 -2.49
CA ALA A 90 8.97 9.32 -1.87
C ALA A 90 8.41 10.40 -0.93
N ALA A 91 7.33 11.07 -1.34
CA ALA A 91 6.66 12.06 -0.49
C ALA A 91 6.01 11.41 0.75
N LEU A 92 5.46 10.20 0.59
CA LEU A 92 4.90 9.43 1.69
C LEU A 92 5.97 8.95 2.67
N ALA A 93 7.09 8.43 2.17
CA ALA A 93 8.23 8.04 3.00
C ALA A 93 8.75 9.22 3.83
N ALA A 94 9.00 10.37 3.18
CA ALA A 94 9.47 11.57 3.87
C ALA A 94 8.47 12.07 4.93
N ALA A 95 7.15 11.92 4.70
CA ALA A 95 6.15 12.29 5.70
C ALA A 95 6.14 11.36 6.91
N ILE A 96 6.35 10.05 6.70
CA ILE A 96 6.46 9.05 7.78
C ILE A 96 7.70 9.31 8.62
N GLU A 97 8.85 9.58 7.98
CA GLU A 97 10.10 9.90 8.66
C GLU A 97 9.99 11.17 9.51
N ARG A 98 9.44 12.26 8.95
CA ARG A 98 9.19 13.50 9.72
C ARG A 98 8.27 13.27 10.92
N LEU A 99 7.23 12.45 10.76
CA LEU A 99 6.31 12.14 11.87
C LEU A 99 7.04 11.37 12.98
N ASN A 100 7.99 10.49 12.62
CA ASN A 100 8.82 9.80 13.59
C ASN A 100 9.76 10.74 14.35
N GLU A 101 10.43 11.64 13.64
CA GLU A 101 11.29 12.68 14.24
C GLU A 101 10.50 13.56 15.23
N MET A 102 9.28 13.96 14.86
CA MET A 102 8.42 14.79 15.70
C MET A 102 7.84 14.04 16.91
N SER A 103 7.70 12.71 16.85
CA SER A 103 7.11 11.93 17.93
C SER A 103 7.95 11.90 19.22
N GLN A 104 9.20 12.42 19.21
CA GLN A 104 10.16 12.46 20.33
C GLN A 104 10.44 11.12 21.04
N ALA A 105 9.88 10.02 20.55
CA ALA A 105 9.85 8.76 21.26
C ALA A 105 11.10 7.89 21.02
N GLY A 106 12.07 8.38 20.24
CA GLY A 106 13.27 7.61 19.87
C GLY A 106 12.94 6.29 19.18
N ILE A 107 11.77 6.21 18.56
CA ILE A 107 11.22 4.99 18.00
C ILE A 107 11.97 4.66 16.72
N ASP A 108 12.53 3.46 16.68
CA ASP A 108 12.98 2.86 15.44
C ASP A 108 11.75 2.30 14.70
N LEU A 109 11.30 3.06 13.68
CA LEU A 109 10.21 2.66 12.77
C LEU A 109 10.48 1.32 12.09
N LEU A 110 11.75 0.98 11.92
CA LEU A 110 12.21 -0.18 11.20
C LEU A 110 12.58 -1.33 12.17
N ALA A 111 12.43 -1.13 13.48
CA ALA A 111 12.60 -2.18 14.46
C ALA A 111 11.39 -3.12 14.49
N GLY A 112 11.65 -4.41 14.26
CA GLY A 112 10.66 -5.47 14.38
C GLY A 112 9.73 -5.57 13.17
N THR A 113 8.55 -6.19 13.39
CA THR A 113 7.57 -6.44 12.33
C THR A 113 6.54 -5.32 12.29
N THR A 114 6.50 -4.59 11.17
CA THR A 114 5.50 -3.57 10.87
C THR A 114 4.33 -4.17 10.10
N VAL A 115 3.11 -3.88 10.52
CA VAL A 115 1.91 -4.26 9.77
C VAL A 115 1.58 -3.15 8.78
N THR A 116 1.47 -3.49 7.51
CA THR A 116 1.10 -2.54 6.45
C THR A 116 -0.21 -2.95 5.82
N LYS A 117 -0.99 -1.98 5.34
CA LYS A 117 -2.23 -2.22 4.62
C LYS A 117 -2.33 -1.28 3.43
N VAL A 118 -2.58 -1.83 2.26
CA VAL A 118 -2.84 -1.06 1.04
C VAL A 118 -4.20 -1.45 0.50
N VAL A 119 -5.00 -0.47 0.10
CA VAL A 119 -6.31 -0.68 -0.51
C VAL A 119 -6.45 0.22 -1.72
N ALA A 120 -6.88 -0.36 -2.83
CA ALA A 120 -7.19 0.34 -4.06
C ALA A 120 -8.65 0.06 -4.48
N VAL A 121 -9.30 1.07 -5.03
CA VAL A 121 -10.70 1.05 -5.48
C VAL A 121 -10.75 1.35 -6.96
N TRP A 122 -11.45 0.52 -7.72
CA TRP A 122 -11.70 0.72 -9.15
C TRP A 122 -13.16 1.12 -9.39
N PRO A 123 -13.48 1.74 -10.53
CA PRO A 123 -14.88 1.95 -10.88
C PRO A 123 -15.57 0.59 -10.89
N LEU A 124 -16.77 0.52 -10.30
CA LEU A 124 -17.64 -0.62 -10.57
C LEU A 124 -17.83 -0.60 -12.09
N ASN A 125 -17.56 -1.72 -12.77
CA ASN A 125 -18.16 -1.88 -14.09
C ASN A 125 -19.65 -1.75 -13.83
N ALA A 126 -20.24 -0.62 -14.22
CA ALA A 126 -21.67 -0.57 -14.43
C ALA A 126 -21.95 -1.82 -15.25
N GLN A 127 -22.81 -2.70 -14.72
CA GLN A 127 -23.23 -3.91 -15.41
C GLN A 127 -23.37 -3.52 -16.87
N LEU A 128 -22.63 -4.21 -17.76
CA LEU A 128 -22.88 -4.16 -19.19
C LEU A 128 -24.40 -4.14 -19.31
N THR A 129 -24.89 -2.99 -19.76
CA THR A 129 -26.31 -2.68 -19.79
C THR A 129 -26.96 -3.89 -20.42
N ASP A 130 -27.92 -4.48 -19.71
CA ASP A 130 -28.90 -5.38 -20.27
C ASP A 130 -29.28 -4.79 -21.64
N SER A 131 -28.71 -5.35 -22.69
CA SER A 131 -29.04 -5.03 -24.05
C SER A 131 -30.06 -6.11 -24.36
N PRO A 132 -31.36 -5.89 -24.15
CA PRO A 132 -32.33 -6.77 -24.75
C PRO A 132 -32.04 -6.70 -26.25
N ALA A 133 -31.77 -7.89 -26.79
CA ALA A 133 -31.50 -8.08 -28.19
C ALA A 133 -32.54 -7.33 -29.03
N ASP A 134 -32.02 -6.68 -30.05
CA ASP A 134 -32.70 -6.31 -31.28
C ASP A 134 -33.71 -7.42 -31.67
N HIS A 135 -35.00 -7.19 -31.39
CA HIS A 135 -36.09 -7.94 -32.01
C HIS A 135 -36.46 -7.21 -33.29
N THR A 136 -35.69 -7.46 -34.34
CA THR A 136 -36.11 -7.26 -35.72
C THR A 136 -36.82 -8.53 -36.21
N GLY A 137 -38.05 -8.37 -36.73
CA GLY A 137 -38.84 -9.39 -37.44
C GLY A 137 -39.85 -10.12 -36.53
N GLU A 138 -41.15 -10.17 -36.80
CA GLU A 138 -41.99 -9.89 -37.98
C GLU A 138 -43.36 -9.35 -37.54
#